data_AF-A0A934E3C3-F1
#
_entry.id   AF-A0A934E3C3-F1
#
_cell.length_a   1.000
_cell.length_b   1.000
_cell.length_c   1.000
_cell.angle_alpha   90.00
_cell.angle_beta   90.00
_cell.angle_gamma   90.00
#
_symmetry.space_group_name_H-M   'P 1'
#
loop_
_entity.id
_entity.type
_entity.pdbx_description
1 polymer ?
#
loop_
_entity_poly.entity_id
_entity_poly.type
_entity_poly.pdbx_seq_one_letter_code
_entity_poly.pdbx_strand_id
1 'polypeptide(L)'
;MAFIIDNILLSPIRLTVWVAEKLRDTAYQEVTDDSRVHEELLHLQMRYEMGEISDDAYEAEETRLMAKLEEIRKIKEEQAI
;
A
#
# COMPACT_ATOMS: atom_id res chain seq x y z
N MET A 1 20.38 28.11 12.56
CA MET A 1 20.03 26.71 12.88
C MET A 1 18.60 26.46 12.47
N ALA A 2 18.25 25.21 12.16
CA ALA A 2 16.98 24.70 11.61
C ALA A 2 16.87 24.75 10.07
N PHE A 3 17.69 23.94 9.38
CA PHE A 3 17.49 23.60 7.96
C PHE A 3 17.57 22.08 7.69
N ILE A 4 17.48 21.27 8.76
CA ILE A 4 17.60 19.80 8.67
C ILE A 4 16.22 19.12 8.79
N ILE A 5 15.20 19.84 9.22
CA ILE A 5 13.85 19.30 9.45
C ILE A 5 13.03 19.26 8.14
N ASP A 6 13.26 20.19 7.22
CA ASP A 6 12.45 20.29 5.99
C ASP A 6 12.59 19.06 5.08
N ASN A 7 13.77 18.46 4.93
CA ASN A 7 13.92 17.27 4.07
C ASN A 7 13.59 15.93 4.75
N ILE A 8 13.40 15.91 6.07
CA ILE A 8 13.02 14.70 6.81
C ILE A 8 11.49 14.57 6.95
N LEU A 9 10.77 15.69 6.80
CA LEU A 9 9.30 15.78 6.79
C LEU A 9 8.68 15.88 5.39
N LEU A 10 9.44 16.25 4.36
CA LEU A 10 8.93 16.45 2.99
C LEU A 10 8.63 15.17 2.20
N SER A 11 8.49 14.04 2.88
CA SER A 11 7.48 13.08 2.43
C SER A 11 6.92 12.33 3.64
N PRO A 12 5.74 12.72 4.15
CA PRO A 12 4.96 11.88 5.05
C PRO A 12 4.76 10.48 4.45
N ILE A 13 4.75 10.40 3.12
CA ILE A 13 4.51 9.21 2.29
C ILE A 13 5.69 8.23 2.37
N ARG A 14 6.95 8.68 2.31
CA ARG A 14 8.12 7.79 2.49
C ARG A 14 8.20 7.21 3.89
N LEU A 15 7.75 7.96 4.90
CA LEU A 15 7.67 7.46 6.27
C LEU A 15 6.59 6.38 6.40
N THR A 16 5.40 6.57 5.79
CA THR A 16 4.36 5.55 5.74
C THR A 16 4.71 4.35 4.87
N VAL A 17 5.41 4.52 3.74
CA VAL A 17 5.88 3.41 2.90
C VAL A 17 6.92 2.59 3.67
N TRP A 18 7.86 3.23 4.37
CA TRP A 18 8.83 2.52 5.22
C TRP A 18 8.15 1.77 6.39
N VAL A 19 7.15 2.37 7.03
CA VAL A 19 6.35 1.70 8.08
C VAL A 19 5.51 0.57 7.48
N ALA A 20 4.94 0.73 6.29
CA ALA A 20 4.17 -0.30 5.59
C ALA A 20 5.05 -1.46 5.09
N GLU A 21 6.26 -1.18 4.61
CA GLU A 21 7.28 -2.18 4.27
C GLU A 21 7.74 -2.94 5.51
N LYS A 22 7.95 -2.26 6.65
CA LYS A 22 8.29 -2.95 7.90
C LYS A 22 7.14 -3.72 8.54
N LEU A 23 5.91 -3.25 8.34
CA LEU A 23 4.72 -4.00 8.70
C LEU A 23 4.56 -5.22 7.79
N ARG A 24 4.85 -5.10 6.49
CA ARG A 24 4.86 -6.21 5.52
C ARG A 24 5.90 -7.28 5.89
N ASP A 25 7.13 -6.87 6.25
CA ASP A 25 8.19 -7.79 6.72
C ASP A 25 7.80 -8.55 7.99
N THR A 26 7.02 -7.93 8.89
CA THR A 26 6.58 -8.55 10.14
C THR A 26 5.31 -9.40 9.94
N ALA A 27 4.42 -8.99 9.02
CA ALA A 27 3.20 -9.69 8.63
C ALA A 27 3.45 -10.95 7.78
N TYR A 28 4.63 -11.08 7.16
CA TYR A 28 5.08 -12.34 6.55
C TYR A 28 5.12 -13.53 7.53
N GLN A 29 5.03 -13.29 8.84
CA GLN A 29 4.95 -14.37 9.82
C GLN A 29 3.55 -14.99 9.94
N GLU A 30 2.48 -14.32 9.45
CA GLU A 30 1.12 -14.86 9.38
C GLU A 30 0.44 -14.49 8.05
N VAL A 31 0.99 -14.99 6.94
CA VAL A 31 0.52 -14.68 5.59
C VAL A 31 -0.87 -15.24 5.34
N THR A 32 -1.80 -14.36 5.06
CA THR A 32 -3.12 -14.70 4.53
C THR A 32 -3.32 -14.08 3.14
N ASP A 33 -4.30 -14.57 2.37
CA ASP A 33 -4.57 -14.32 0.93
C ASP A 33 -4.53 -12.84 0.45
N ASP A 34 -4.65 -11.86 1.34
CA ASP A 34 -4.65 -10.43 1.04
C ASP A 34 -3.25 -9.84 0.78
N SER A 35 -2.18 -10.58 1.07
CA SER A 35 -0.79 -10.13 0.86
C SER A 35 -0.48 -9.82 -0.61
N ARG A 36 -1.06 -10.59 -1.54
CA ARG A 36 -0.87 -10.38 -2.99
C ARG A 36 -1.47 -9.05 -3.46
N VAL A 37 -2.63 -8.69 -2.94
CA VAL A 37 -3.30 -7.42 -3.29
C VAL A 37 -2.53 -6.23 -2.73
N HIS A 38 -1.94 -6.36 -1.53
CA HIS A 38 -1.04 -5.35 -0.99
C HIS A 38 0.24 -5.18 -1.83
N GLU A 39 0.82 -6.27 -2.35
CA GLU A 39 1.96 -6.21 -3.26
C GLU A 39 1.61 -5.48 -4.56
N GLU A 40 0.45 -5.79 -5.15
CA GLU A 40 -0.08 -5.12 -6.33
C GLU A 40 -0.27 -3.60 -6.10
N LEU A 41 -0.79 -3.20 -4.94
CA LEU A 41 -0.95 -1.78 -4.56
C LEU A 41 0.39 -1.06 -4.43
N LEU A 42 1.40 -1.69 -3.83
CA LEU A 42 2.74 -1.08 -3.73
C LEU A 42 3.34 -0.86 -5.12
N HIS A 43 3.23 -1.86 -5.99
CA HIS A 43 3.76 -1.74 -7.34
C HIS A 43 3.03 -0.67 -8.15
N LEU A 44 1.70 -0.55 -7.99
CA LEU A 44 0.91 0.53 -8.59
C LEU A 44 1.42 1.91 -8.15
N GLN A 45 1.67 2.09 -6.85
CA GLN A 45 2.20 3.34 -6.31
C GLN A 45 3.60 3.66 -6.80
N MET A 46 4.50 2.68 -6.87
CA MET A 46 5.84 2.88 -7.45
C MET A 46 5.77 3.36 -8.90
N ARG A 47 4.88 2.79 -9.71
CA ARG A 47 4.70 3.18 -11.11
C ARG A 47 4.17 4.61 -11.24
N TYR A 48 3.25 5.02 -10.37
CA TYR A 48 2.77 6.39 -10.31
C TYR A 48 3.89 7.37 -9.91
N GLU A 49 4.67 7.03 -8.88
CA GLU A 49 5.80 7.86 -8.41
C GLU A 49 6.90 8.00 -9.47
N MET A 50 7.13 6.97 -10.28
CA MET A 50 8.06 7.02 -11.42
C MET A 50 7.48 7.78 -12.64
N GLY A 51 6.22 8.22 -12.58
CA GLY A 51 5.53 8.89 -13.68
C GLY A 51 5.20 7.96 -14.85
N GLU A 52 5.16 6.65 -14.63
CA GLU A 52 4.83 5.65 -15.66
C GLU A 52 3.33 5.55 -15.93
N ILE A 53 2.50 6.01 -14.99
CA ILE A 53 1.04 6.05 -15.11
C ILE A 53 0.51 7.43 -14.69
N SER A 54 -0.62 7.82 -15.29
CA SER A 54 -1.32 9.06 -14.94
C SER A 54 -2.11 8.91 -13.64
N ASP A 55 -2.50 10.05 -13.07
CA ASP A 55 -3.34 10.13 -11.87
C ASP A 55 -4.67 9.37 -12.06
N ASP A 56 -5.39 9.64 -13.15
CA ASP A 56 -6.63 8.94 -13.49
C ASP A 56 -6.45 7.41 -13.59
N ALA A 57 -5.29 6.95 -14.08
CA ALA A 57 -5.00 5.53 -14.22
C ALA A 57 -4.61 4.89 -12.89
N TYR A 58 -3.92 5.64 -12.02
CA TYR A 58 -3.64 5.24 -10.65
C TYR A 58 -4.94 5.09 -9.85
N GLU A 59 -5.81 6.11 -9.85
CA GLU A 59 -7.05 6.12 -9.06
C GLU A 59 -8.02 5.02 -9.50
N ALA A 60 -8.13 4.76 -10.81
CA ALA A 60 -8.95 3.68 -11.34
C ALA A 60 -8.47 2.29 -10.88
N GLU A 61 -7.16 2.05 -10.92
CA GLU A 61 -6.60 0.76 -10.50
C GLU A 61 -6.55 0.60 -8.99
N GLU A 62 -6.26 1.66 -8.25
CA GLU A 62 -6.30 1.66 -6.78
C GLU A 62 -7.70 1.29 -6.29
N THR A 63 -8.74 1.90 -6.88
CA THR A 63 -10.15 1.58 -6.57
C THR A 63 -10.45 0.10 -6.80
N ARG A 64 -9.97 -0.47 -7.91
CA ARG A 64 -10.19 -1.90 -8.23
C ARG A 64 -9.48 -2.82 -7.24
N LEU A 65 -8.23 -2.50 -6.88
CA LEU A 65 -7.45 -3.29 -5.93
C LEU A 65 -8.04 -3.21 -4.51
N MET A 66 -8.50 -2.05 -4.08
CA MET A 66 -9.18 -1.88 -2.79
C MET A 66 -10.50 -2.65 -2.72
N ALA A 67 -11.29 -2.66 -3.81
CA ALA A 67 -12.52 -3.46 -3.86
C ALA A 67 -12.25 -4.97 -3.72
N LYS A 68 -11.18 -5.48 -4.35
CA LYS A 68 -10.74 -6.87 -4.21
C LYS A 68 -10.30 -7.21 -2.79
N LEU A 69 -9.65 -6.27 -2.11
CA LEU A 69 -9.22 -6.42 -0.72
C LEU A 69 -10.42 -6.54 0.24
N GLU A 70 -11.45 -5.72 0.00
CA GLU A 70 -12.70 -5.76 0.74
C GLU A 70 -13.45 -7.08 0.55
N GLU A 71 -13.49 -7.62 -0.67
CA GLU A 71 -14.08 -8.93 -0.96
C GLU A 71 -13.35 -10.05 -0.20
N ILE A 72 -12.01 -10.06 -0.22
CA ILE A 72 -11.20 -11.03 0.51
C ILE A 72 -11.46 -10.94 2.02
N ARG A 73 -11.58 -9.72 2.57
CA ARG A 73 -11.89 -9.53 4.00
C ARG A 73 -13.24 -10.09 4.37
N LYS A 74 -14.29 -9.80 3.58
CA LYS A 74 -15.63 -10.33 3.82
C LYS A 74 -15.66 -11.86 3.82
N ILE A 75 -15.00 -12.49 2.85
CA ILE A 75 -14.92 -13.95 2.78
C ILE A 75 -14.26 -14.53 4.02
N LYS A 76 -13.19 -13.91 4.53
CA LYS A 76 -12.53 -14.36 5.77
C LYS A 76 -13.41 -14.17 6.99
N GLU A 77 -14.10 -13.04 7.10
CA GLU A 77 -15.03 -12.78 8.21
C GLU A 77 -16.16 -13.82 8.22
N GLU A 78 -16.69 -14.19 7.05
CA GLU A 78 -17.71 -15.24 6.91
C GLU A 78 -17.16 -16.63 7.25
N GLN A 79 -15.89 -16.93 6.93
CA GLN A 79 -15.26 -18.21 7.25
C GLN A 79 -14.79 -18.34 8.70
N ALA A 80 -14.69 -17.23 9.43
CA ALA A 80 -14.30 -17.20 10.84
C ALA A 80 -15.49 -17.43 11.80
N ILE A 81 -16.70 -17.66 11.27
CA ILE A 81 -17.95 -17.96 12.00
C ILE A 81 -18.28 -19.46 11.86
#